data_AF-A0A1V5NFT3-F1
#
_entry.id   AF-A0A1V5NFT3-F1
#
_cell.length_a   1.000
_cell.length_b   1.000
_cell.length_c   1.000
_cell.angle_alpha   90.00
_cell.angle_beta   90.00
_cell.angle_gamma   90.00
#
_symmetry.space_group_name_H-M   'P 1'
#
loop_
_entity.id
_entity.type
_entity.pdbx_description
1 polymer ?
#
loop_
_entity_poly.entity_id
_entity_poly.type
_entity_poly.pdbx_seq_one_letter_code
_entity_poly.pdbx_strand_id
1 'polypeptide(L)'
;MAIDTNYWKTFVHERFFVAAGDHGSMTLFGKSGHQHTLFAQHVAGSESWVRTEGHGRVVYQWSPKVGGLDNHWFDCMVGCSVAASMCGCNLSGHNIKTHAKRERIKLSDIQKKDKG
;
A
#
# COMPACT_ATOMS: atom_id res chain seq x y z
N MET A 1 -9.12 -2.37 12.85
CA MET A 1 -9.03 -1.54 11.63
C MET A 1 -8.47 -2.44 10.55
N ALA A 2 -9.17 -2.63 9.44
CA ALA A 2 -8.67 -3.47 8.35
C ALA A 2 -7.96 -2.56 7.33
N ILE A 3 -6.79 -2.99 6.87
CA ILE A 3 -6.03 -2.30 5.82
C ILE A 3 -6.02 -3.16 4.55
N ASP A 4 -5.92 -2.52 3.40
CA ASP A 4 -5.66 -3.22 2.14
C ASP A 4 -4.15 -3.40 1.97
N THR A 5 -3.64 -4.56 2.39
CA THR A 5 -2.20 -4.88 2.33
C THR A 5 -1.67 -4.86 0.90
N ASN A 6 -2.45 -5.29 -0.09
CA ASN A 6 -2.04 -5.32 -1.49
C ASN A 6 -1.84 -3.90 -2.04
N TYR A 7 -2.75 -2.99 -1.70
CA TYR A 7 -2.59 -1.56 -2.02
C TYR A 7 -1.30 -1.00 -1.41
N TRP A 8 -1.07 -1.20 -0.11
CA TRP A 8 0.08 -0.60 0.57
C TRP A 8 1.42 -1.18 0.11
N LYS A 9 1.49 -2.47 -0.21
CA LYS A 9 2.67 -3.11 -0.80
C LYS A 9 3.01 -2.50 -2.16
N THR A 10 1.99 -2.32 -2.99
CA THR A 10 2.13 -1.64 -4.30
C THR A 10 2.55 -0.19 -4.12
N PHE A 11 1.91 0.54 -3.21
CA PHE A 11 2.23 1.94 -2.90
C PHE A 11 3.71 2.11 -2.55
N VAL A 12 4.24 1.29 -1.64
CA VAL A 12 5.65 1.35 -1.24
C VAL A 12 6.58 1.10 -2.43
N HIS A 13 6.31 0.08 -3.23
CA HIS A 13 7.10 -0.21 -4.44
C HIS A 13 7.08 0.96 -5.42
N GLU A 14 5.91 1.51 -5.72
CA GLU A 14 5.80 2.66 -6.61
C GLU A 14 6.63 3.85 -6.12
N ARG A 15 6.66 4.11 -4.81
CA ARG A 15 7.47 5.23 -4.28
C ARG A 15 8.97 5.02 -4.48
N PHE A 16 9.45 3.77 -4.41
CA PHE A 16 10.84 3.44 -4.74
C PHE A 16 11.14 3.49 -6.25
N PHE A 17 10.12 3.30 -7.10
CA PHE A 17 10.26 3.45 -8.55
C PHE A 17 10.28 4.91 -9.01
N VAL A 18 9.74 5.84 -8.22
CA VAL A 18 9.80 7.28 -8.52
C VAL A 18 11.25 7.78 -8.38
N ALA A 19 11.73 8.49 -9.39
CA ALA A 19 13.10 9.00 -9.42
C ALA A 19 13.41 9.88 -8.21
N ALA A 20 14.63 9.76 -7.68
CA ALA A 20 15.06 10.57 -6.54
C ALA A 20 15.00 12.06 -6.90
N GLY A 21 14.25 12.82 -6.10
CA GLY A 21 14.00 14.26 -6.33
C GLY A 21 12.61 14.57 -6.86
N ASP A 22 11.90 13.58 -7.42
CA ASP A 22 10.53 13.76 -7.86
C ASP A 22 9.54 13.63 -6.69
N HIS A 23 8.35 14.21 -6.88
CA HIS A 23 7.28 14.18 -5.89
C HIS A 23 6.83 12.75 -5.58
N GLY A 24 6.84 12.39 -4.30
CA GLY A 24 6.48 11.06 -3.84
C GLY A 24 7.54 10.00 -4.08
N SER A 25 8.79 10.40 -4.31
CA SER A 25 9.95 9.51 -4.23
C SER A 25 10.20 9.06 -2.80
N MET A 26 10.62 7.79 -2.66
CA MET A 26 11.16 7.23 -1.43
C MET A 26 12.59 6.79 -1.68
N THR A 27 13.51 7.26 -0.84
CA THR A 27 14.96 7.05 -1.02
C THR A 27 15.57 6.38 0.21
N LEU A 28 16.69 5.69 0.00
CA LEU A 28 17.46 5.07 1.07
C LEU A 28 18.58 6.02 1.53
N PHE A 29 18.69 6.24 2.83
CA PHE A 29 19.74 7.06 3.40
C PHE A 29 21.07 6.29 3.51
N GLY A 30 22.19 7.02 3.61
CA GLY A 30 23.52 6.44 3.77
C GLY A 30 24.29 6.26 2.45
N LYS A 31 25.51 5.73 2.54
CA LYS A 31 26.45 5.59 1.41
C LYS A 31 26.89 4.15 1.12
N SER A 32 26.47 3.20 1.95
CA SER A 32 26.89 1.79 1.82
C SER A 32 26.03 1.07 0.80
N GLY A 33 26.58 0.87 -0.40
CA GLY A 33 25.90 0.13 -1.46
C GLY A 33 25.51 -1.29 -1.04
N HIS A 34 26.32 -1.97 -0.21
CA HIS A 34 26.01 -3.31 0.29
C HIS A 34 24.73 -3.32 1.14
N GLN A 35 24.57 -2.35 2.05
CA GLN A 35 23.37 -2.24 2.88
C GLN A 35 22.13 -1.92 2.04
N HIS A 36 22.26 -1.03 1.06
CA HIS A 36 21.17 -0.72 0.12
C HIS A 36 20.75 -1.93 -0.70
N THR A 37 21.72 -2.72 -1.19
CA THR A 37 21.44 -3.95 -1.93
C THR A 37 20.74 -4.98 -1.05
N LEU A 38 21.20 -5.22 0.17
CA LEU A 38 20.56 -6.15 1.10
C LEU A 38 19.11 -5.72 1.39
N PHE A 39 18.90 -4.43 1.67
CA PHE A 39 17.56 -3.90 1.88
C PHE A 39 16.66 -4.09 0.65
N ALA A 40 17.15 -3.76 -0.54
CA ALA A 40 16.42 -3.95 -1.79
C ALA A 40 16.06 -5.43 -2.03
N GLN A 41 16.94 -6.37 -1.68
CA GLN A 41 16.66 -7.80 -1.77
C GLN A 41 15.51 -8.23 -0.85
N HIS A 42 15.46 -7.77 0.40
CA HIS A 42 14.35 -8.10 1.29
C HIS A 42 13.05 -7.39 0.90
N VAL A 43 13.10 -6.17 0.34
CA VAL A 43 11.89 -5.41 -0.04
C VAL A 43 11.30 -5.85 -1.38
N ALA A 44 12.14 -6.07 -2.39
CA ALA A 44 11.69 -6.45 -3.72
C ALA A 44 11.76 -7.96 -3.99
N GLY A 45 12.61 -8.68 -3.26
CA GLY A 45 12.87 -10.10 -3.48
C GLY A 45 12.01 -11.04 -2.66
N SER A 46 11.49 -10.64 -1.50
CA SER A 46 10.75 -11.51 -0.57
C SER A 46 9.36 -11.92 -1.08
N GLU A 47 8.70 -11.07 -1.86
CA GLU A 47 7.37 -11.33 -2.41
C GLU A 47 7.32 -11.18 -3.92
N SER A 48 6.31 -11.79 -4.52
CA SER A 48 5.92 -11.60 -5.92
C SER A 48 4.50 -11.10 -6.00
N TRP A 49 4.14 -10.49 -7.11
CA TRP A 49 2.77 -10.04 -7.35
C TRP A 49 2.25 -10.49 -8.70
N VAL A 50 0.93 -10.65 -8.77
CA VAL A 50 0.19 -10.87 -10.01
C VAL A 50 -0.77 -9.71 -10.21
N ARG A 51 -0.72 -9.10 -11.40
CA ARG A 51 -1.67 -8.05 -11.78
C ARG A 51 -3.01 -8.71 -12.10
N THR A 52 -4.04 -8.34 -11.35
CA THR A 52 -5.40 -8.85 -11.49
C THR A 52 -6.34 -7.69 -11.78
N GLU A 53 -7.19 -7.85 -12.79
CA GLU A 53 -8.25 -6.89 -13.10
C GLU A 53 -9.61 -7.46 -12.69
N GLY A 54 -10.41 -6.68 -11.98
CA GLY A 54 -11.74 -7.11 -11.55
C GLY A 54 -12.59 -5.95 -11.09
N HIS A 55 -13.89 -5.97 -11.44
CA HIS A 55 -14.87 -4.95 -11.05
C HIS A 55 -14.43 -3.51 -11.39
N GLY A 56 -13.77 -3.31 -12.54
CA GLY A 56 -13.33 -2.00 -13.02
C GLY A 56 -12.10 -1.42 -12.31
N ARG A 57 -11.39 -2.21 -11.50
CA ARG A 57 -10.10 -1.82 -10.89
C ARG A 57 -8.99 -2.82 -11.19
N VAL A 58 -7.78 -2.29 -11.30
CA VAL A 58 -6.54 -3.07 -11.34
C VAL A 58 -6.03 -3.19 -9.91
N VAL A 59 -5.72 -4.41 -9.47
CA VAL A 59 -5.11 -4.70 -8.17
C VAL A 59 -3.90 -5.58 -8.41
N TYR A 60 -2.81 -5.30 -7.70
CA TYR A 60 -1.65 -6.19 -7.64
C TYR A 60 -1.81 -7.07 -6.42
N GLN A 61 -2.04 -8.37 -6.63
CA GLN A 61 -2.15 -9.33 -5.54
C GLN A 61 -0.76 -9.84 -5.18
N TRP A 62 -0.35 -9.62 -3.94
CA TRP A 62 0.96 -9.99 -3.43
C TRP A 62 0.93 -11.33 -2.72
N SER A 63 1.99 -12.11 -2.91
CA SER A 63 2.23 -13.37 -2.22
C SER A 63 3.72 -13.56 -1.90
N PRO A 64 4.05 -14.10 -0.71
CA PRO A 64 5.41 -14.52 -0.40
C PRO A 64 5.95 -15.53 -1.42
N LYS A 65 7.24 -15.43 -1.76
CA LYS A 65 7.88 -16.43 -2.61
C LYS A 65 8.19 -17.70 -1.81
N VAL A 66 7.89 -18.86 -2.38
CA VAL A 66 8.21 -20.15 -1.77
C VAL A 66 9.73 -20.31 -1.71
N GLY A 67 10.28 -20.52 -0.50
CA GLY A 67 11.73 -20.61 -0.28
C GLY A 67 12.48 -19.27 -0.48
N GLY A 68 11.74 -18.15 -0.52
CA GLY A 68 12.31 -16.81 -0.64
C GLY A 68 12.84 -16.25 0.68
N LEU A 69 13.36 -15.02 0.62
CA LEU A 69 13.76 -14.24 1.79
C LEU A 69 12.54 -13.92 2.66
N ASP A 70 12.77 -13.70 3.96
CA ASP A 70 11.71 -13.20 4.84
C ASP A 70 11.28 -11.79 4.41
N ASN A 71 9.99 -11.51 4.58
CA ASN A 71 9.36 -10.27 4.19
C ASN A 71 9.29 -9.25 5.33
N HIS A 72 9.95 -9.48 6.48
CA HIS A 72 9.77 -8.64 7.67
C HIS A 72 10.16 -7.18 7.42
N TRP A 73 11.20 -6.95 6.63
CA TRP A 73 11.63 -5.58 6.30
C TRP A 73 10.62 -4.89 5.40
N PHE A 74 10.04 -5.63 4.45
CA PHE A 74 8.99 -5.11 3.59
C PHE A 74 7.71 -4.81 4.39
N ASP A 75 7.26 -5.74 5.21
CA ASP A 75 6.07 -5.59 6.05
C ASP A 75 6.25 -4.45 7.07
N CYS A 76 7.45 -4.27 7.63
CA CYS A 76 7.77 -3.14 8.50
C CYS A 76 7.62 -1.80 7.76
N MET A 77 8.16 -1.70 6.54
CA MET A 77 8.05 -0.48 5.74
C MET A 77 6.61 -0.16 5.32
N VAL A 78 5.85 -1.20 4.96
CA VAL A 78 4.40 -1.11 4.70
C VAL A 78 3.68 -0.62 5.95
N GLY A 79 3.97 -1.20 7.12
CA GLY A 79 3.39 -0.79 8.39
C GLY A 79 3.68 0.67 8.75
N CYS A 80 4.93 1.12 8.55
CA CYS A 80 5.30 2.53 8.72
C CYS A 80 4.52 3.46 7.78
N SER A 81 4.32 3.06 6.53
CA SER A 81 3.57 3.84 5.55
C SER A 81 2.08 3.97 5.93
N VAL A 82 1.49 2.85 6.37
CA VAL A 82 0.12 2.81 6.92
C VAL A 82 0.00 3.74 8.13
N ALA A 83 0.93 3.63 9.09
CA ALA A 83 0.91 4.44 10.30
C ALA A 83 1.03 5.94 9.98
N ALA A 84 1.93 6.32 9.08
CA ALA A 84 2.06 7.71 8.63
C ALA A 84 0.74 8.24 8.03
N SER A 85 0.07 7.44 7.20
CA SER A 85 -1.23 7.81 6.63
C SER A 85 -2.33 7.93 7.69
N MET A 86 -2.36 7.05 8.68
CA MET A 86 -3.27 7.15 9.82
C MET A 86 -3.02 8.42 10.65
N CYS A 87 -1.77 8.91 10.69
CA CYS A 87 -1.40 10.19 11.29
C CYS A 87 -1.71 11.41 10.40
N GLY A 88 -2.27 11.21 9.20
CA GLY A 88 -2.64 12.30 8.28
C GLY A 88 -1.55 12.70 7.29
N CYS A 89 -0.43 11.97 7.23
CA CYS A 89 0.57 12.19 6.18
C CYS A 89 0.01 11.74 4.84
N ASN A 90 0.04 12.62 3.84
CA ASN A 90 -0.41 12.33 2.49
C ASN A 90 0.57 12.92 1.46
N LEU A 91 0.66 12.28 0.31
CA LEU A 91 1.47 12.78 -0.80
C LEU A 91 0.72 13.88 -1.54
N SER A 92 1.39 15.00 -1.80
CA SER A 92 0.84 16.07 -2.64
C SER A 92 0.47 15.52 -4.02
N GLY A 93 -0.80 15.72 -4.44
CA GLY A 93 -1.35 15.16 -5.68
C GLY A 93 -2.07 13.81 -5.52
N HIS A 94 -1.83 13.07 -4.42
CA HIS A 94 -2.69 11.94 -4.04
C HIS A 94 -3.95 12.49 -3.36
N ASN A 95 -4.94 12.89 -4.16
CA ASN A 95 -6.32 12.89 -3.68
C ASN A 95 -6.75 11.42 -3.53
N ILE A 96 -6.27 10.75 -2.48
CA ILE A 96 -7.03 9.62 -1.95
C ILE A 96 -8.36 10.27 -1.61
N LYS A 97 -9.40 10.01 -2.42
CA LYS A 97 -10.76 10.28 -2.01
C LYS A 97 -10.90 9.50 -0.72
N THR A 98 -10.70 10.15 0.42
CA THR A 98 -10.94 9.58 1.74
C THR A 98 -12.28 8.92 1.61
N HIS A 99 -12.33 7.58 1.66
CA HIS A 99 -13.58 6.86 1.50
C HIS A 99 -14.55 7.55 2.45
N ALA A 100 -15.54 8.24 1.88
CA ALA A 100 -16.44 9.07 2.65
C ALA A 100 -16.92 8.20 3.81
N LYS A 101 -16.72 8.67 5.04
CA LYS A 101 -17.06 7.95 6.27
C LYS A 101 -18.41 7.28 6.02
N ARG A 102 -18.44 5.95 5.86
CA ARG A 102 -19.69 5.23 5.56
C ARG A 102 -20.68 5.66 6.62
N GLU A 103 -21.69 6.43 6.24
CA GLU A 103 -22.73 6.81 7.17
C GLU A 103 -23.37 5.52 7.68
N ARG A 104 -23.55 5.46 8.99
CA ARG A 104 -24.05 4.27 9.66
C ARG A 104 -25.56 4.23 9.43
N ILE A 105 -25.98 3.65 8.31
CA ILE A 105 -27.40 3.51 7.95
C ILE A 105 -28.02 2.43 8.85
N LYS A 106 -29.17 2.72 9.47
CA LYS A 106 -29.94 1.73 10.22
C LYS A 106 -30.80 0.91 9.25
N LEU A 107 -30.98 -0.38 9.52
CA LEU A 107 -31.81 -1.29 8.72
C LEU A 107 -33.24 -0.77 8.50
N SER A 108 -33.77 0.00 9.46
CA SER A 108 -35.08 0.66 9.37
C SER A 108 -35.18 1.68 8.23
N ASP A 109 -34.07 2.35 7.89
CA ASP A 109 -34.04 3.40 6.87
C ASP A 109 -34.01 2.81 5.46
N ILE A 110 -33.50 1.58 5.33
CA ILE A 110 -33.48 0.83 4.07
C ILE A 110 -34.88 0.29 3.74
N GLN A 111 -35.57 -0.28 4.74
CA GLN A 111 -36.92 -0.85 4.55
C GLN A 111 -38.01 0.17 4.19
N LYS A 112 -37.85 1.44 4.61
CA LYS A 112 -38.78 2.51 4.22
C LYS A 112 -38.63 2.95 2.76
N LYS A 113 -37.47 2.71 2.15
CA LYS A 113 -37.14 3.16 0.80
C LYS A 113 -37.68 2.22 -0.29
N ASP A 114 -37.86 0.94 0.03
CA ASP A 114 -38.39 -0.09 -0.89
C ASP A 114 -39.94 -0.13 -0.97
N LYS A 115 -40.63 0.70 -0.18
CA LYS A 115 -42.11 0.76 -0.15
C LYS A 115 -42.69 2.07 -0.70
N GLY A 116 -41.89 2.86 -1.42
CA GLY A 116 -42.30 4.09 -2.11
C GLY A 116 -42.44 3.89 -3.61
#